data_AF-A0A970ID16-F1
#
_entry.id   AF-A0A970ID16-F1
#
_cell.length_a   1.000
_cell.length_b   1.000
_cell.length_c   1.000
_cell.angle_alpha   90.00
_cell.angle_beta   90.00
_cell.angle_gamma   90.00
#
_symmetry.space_group_name_H-M   'P 1'
#
loop_
_entity.id
_entity.type
_entity.pdbx_description
1 polymer ?
#
loop_
_entity_poly.entity_id
_entity_poly.type
_entity_poly.pdbx_seq_one_letter_code
_entity_poly.pdbx_strand_id
1 'polypeptide(L)'
;DTAPLDSGSAPLPSGREQTSFGHATARPLRIVFHRAFDECKYPLETLEILISMGFHTLLTSGQAPTAEEGIPVLKQLVEKAAGRITIMAGKGITLNNVAQIAIQTRVPAIHLSERPGWRRISAILRQTQQQKIAKF
;
A
#
# COMPACT_ATOMS: atom_id res chain seq x y z
N ASP A 1 -57.33 -6.29 -24.16
CA ASP A 1 -57.65 -5.20 -25.08
C ASP A 1 -57.19 -3.91 -24.43
N THR A 2 -56.12 -3.31 -24.98
CA THR A 2 -55.34 -2.10 -24.56
C THR A 2 -53.87 -2.39 -24.90
N ALA A 3 -53.06 -1.58 -25.59
CA ALA A 3 -53.14 -0.41 -26.47
C ALA A 3 -51.72 -0.35 -27.12
N PRO A 4 -51.52 0.27 -28.29
CA PRO A 4 -50.33 0.07 -29.12
C PRO A 4 -49.13 0.95 -28.73
N LEU A 5 -47.93 0.46 -29.08
CA LEU A 5 -46.63 1.12 -29.00
C LEU A 5 -46.59 2.35 -29.92
N ASP A 6 -46.40 3.54 -29.34
CA ASP A 6 -46.10 4.77 -30.07
C ASP A 6 -44.57 4.96 -30.20
N SER A 7 -44.11 4.97 -31.45
CA SER A 7 -42.74 5.24 -31.87
C SER A 7 -42.52 6.75 -32.02
N GLY A 8 -42.27 7.43 -30.90
CA GLY A 8 -41.90 8.85 -30.86
C GLY A 8 -40.39 9.05 -30.90
N SER A 9 -39.86 9.54 -32.02
CA SER A 9 -38.49 10.04 -32.18
C SER A 9 -38.19 11.19 -31.21
N ALA A 10 -37.19 11.05 -30.34
CA ALA A 10 -36.72 12.14 -29.49
C ALA A 10 -36.06 13.26 -30.34
N PRO A 11 -36.34 14.55 -30.07
CA PRO A 11 -35.72 15.64 -30.82
C PRO A 11 -34.25 15.81 -30.42
N LEU A 12 -33.38 16.00 -31.41
CA LEU A 12 -32.00 16.43 -31.21
C LEU A 12 -31.99 17.86 -30.63
N PRO A 13 -31.30 18.12 -29.51
CA PRO A 13 -31.24 19.46 -28.94
C PRO A 13 -30.43 20.39 -29.85
N SER A 14 -31.11 21.37 -30.44
CA SER A 14 -30.51 22.54 -31.06
C SER A 14 -30.22 23.59 -29.99
N GLY A 15 -28.95 23.95 -29.84
CA GLY A 15 -28.53 25.03 -28.96
C GLY A 15 -27.48 24.55 -27.97
N ARG A 16 -26.39 25.32 -27.87
CA ARG A 16 -25.20 25.05 -27.06
C ARG A 16 -25.55 24.89 -25.58
N GLU A 17 -25.93 23.69 -25.18
CA GLU A 17 -25.84 23.27 -23.79
C GLU A 17 -24.38 22.85 -23.59
N GLN A 18 -23.61 23.71 -22.91
CA GLN A 18 -22.30 23.33 -22.42
C GLN A 18 -22.52 22.18 -21.44
N THR A 19 -22.39 20.95 -21.91
CA THR A 19 -22.27 19.78 -21.05
C THR A 19 -20.97 19.98 -20.30
N SER A 20 -21.04 20.61 -19.13
CA SER A 20 -19.98 20.55 -18.14
C SER A 20 -19.89 19.08 -17.76
N PHE A 21 -19.03 18.35 -18.46
CA PHE A 21 -18.65 17.00 -18.09
C PHE A 21 -18.03 17.15 -16.72
N GLY A 22 -18.82 16.81 -15.69
CA GLY A 22 -18.39 16.84 -14.31
C GLY A 22 -17.18 15.94 -14.22
N HIS A 23 -15.99 16.53 -14.20
CA HIS A 23 -14.77 15.82 -13.86
C HIS A 23 -14.97 15.41 -12.40
N ALA A 24 -15.50 14.21 -12.18
CA ALA A 24 -15.37 13.55 -10.90
C ALA A 24 -13.87 13.56 -10.59
N THR A 25 -13.45 14.45 -9.71
CA THR A 25 -12.04 14.63 -9.37
C THR A 25 -11.57 13.32 -8.75
N ALA A 26 -10.96 12.46 -9.55
CA ALA A 26 -10.40 11.21 -9.09
C ALA A 26 -9.43 11.55 -7.95
N ARG A 27 -9.54 10.83 -6.82
CA ARG A 27 -8.58 11.00 -5.73
C ARG A 27 -7.16 10.78 -6.28
N PRO A 28 -6.16 11.56 -5.86
CA PRO A 28 -4.78 11.35 -6.29
C PRO A 28 -4.38 9.88 -6.07
N LEU A 29 -3.86 9.23 -7.12
CA LEU A 29 -3.42 7.85 -7.05
C LEU A 29 -2.16 7.76 -6.19
N ARG A 30 -2.16 6.87 -5.20
CA ARG A 30 -0.96 6.55 -4.42
C ARG A 30 -0.07 5.63 -5.23
N ILE A 31 1.19 6.01 -5.40
CA ILE A 31 2.18 5.23 -6.15
C ILE A 31 3.08 4.43 -5.20
N VAL A 32 3.31 3.17 -5.58
CA VAL A 32 4.13 2.21 -4.83
C VAL A 32 5.35 1.83 -5.66
N PHE A 33 6.54 1.93 -5.10
CA PHE A 33 7.72 1.33 -5.69
C PHE A 33 7.81 -0.13 -5.26
N HIS A 34 7.77 -1.04 -6.22
CA HIS A 34 7.77 -2.48 -5.97
C HIS A 34 9.17 -3.02 -5.62
N ARG A 35 9.28 -4.35 -5.56
CA ARG A 35 10.48 -5.08 -5.16
C ARG A 35 11.70 -4.96 -6.07
N ALA A 36 11.66 -4.21 -7.17
CA ALA A 36 12.89 -3.84 -7.88
C ALA A 36 13.92 -3.15 -6.97
N PHE A 37 13.47 -2.55 -5.85
CA PHE A 37 14.35 -2.02 -4.81
C PHE A 37 15.27 -3.09 -4.18
N ASP A 38 14.82 -4.34 -4.11
CA ASP A 38 15.60 -5.42 -3.49
C ASP A 38 16.89 -5.72 -4.28
N GLU A 39 16.97 -5.29 -5.55
CA GLU A 39 18.13 -5.46 -6.43
C GLU A 39 19.05 -4.21 -6.47
N CYS A 40 18.73 -3.16 -5.72
CA CYS A 40 19.50 -1.91 -5.74
C CYS A 40 20.83 -2.05 -4.99
N LYS A 41 21.91 -1.54 -5.59
CA LYS A 41 23.26 -1.58 -5.00
C LYS A 41 23.41 -0.74 -3.73
N TYR A 42 22.70 0.39 -3.67
CA TYR A 42 22.78 1.37 -2.57
C TYR A 42 21.37 1.64 -2.01
N PRO A 43 20.85 0.78 -1.10
CA PRO A 43 19.46 0.86 -0.63
C PRO A 43 19.09 2.19 0.03
N LEU A 44 19.97 2.72 0.88
CA LEU A 44 19.69 3.94 1.65
C LEU A 44 19.68 5.20 0.75
N GLU A 45 20.55 5.24 -0.25
CA GLU A 45 20.56 6.31 -1.27
C GLU A 45 19.32 6.20 -2.17
N THR A 46 19.00 4.97 -2.60
CA THR A 46 17.80 4.69 -3.39
C THR A 46 16.53 5.13 -2.65
N LEU A 47 16.46 4.91 -1.34
CA LEU A 47 15.34 5.37 -0.52
C LEU A 47 15.14 6.89 -0.62
N GLU A 48 16.21 7.68 -0.50
CA GLU A 48 16.13 9.14 -0.61
C GLU A 48 15.71 9.59 -2.01
N ILE A 49 16.15 8.89 -3.06
CA ILE A 49 15.72 9.12 -4.44
C ILE A 49 14.21 8.85 -4.57
N LEU A 50 13.71 7.75 -4.02
CA LEU A 50 12.28 7.43 -4.08
C LEU A 50 11.43 8.48 -3.34
N ILE A 51 11.93 8.98 -2.21
CA ILE A 51 11.28 10.07 -1.46
C ILE A 51 11.23 11.34 -2.31
N SER A 52 12.35 11.74 -2.94
CA SER A 52 12.39 12.97 -3.76
C SER A 52 11.53 12.86 -5.02
N MET A 53 11.35 11.65 -5.56
CA MET A 53 10.45 11.36 -6.68
C MET A 53 8.96 11.33 -6.28
N GLY A 54 8.62 11.41 -4.98
CA GLY A 54 7.23 11.44 -4.51
C GLY A 54 6.56 10.07 -4.40
N PHE A 55 7.34 8.98 -4.26
CA PHE A 55 6.75 7.67 -3.96
C PHE A 55 6.11 7.65 -2.58
N HIS A 56 4.94 7.01 -2.48
CA HIS A 56 4.16 6.98 -1.24
C HIS A 56 4.52 5.77 -0.37
N THR A 57 4.84 4.66 -1.04
CA THR A 57 5.14 3.39 -0.40
C THR A 57 6.29 2.68 -1.12
N LEU A 58 7.19 2.08 -0.36
CA LEU A 58 8.21 1.16 -0.83
C LEU A 58 7.87 -0.26 -0.39
N LEU A 59 7.65 -1.18 -1.33
CA LEU A 59 7.49 -2.61 -1.10
C LEU A 59 8.85 -3.32 -1.24
N THR A 60 9.33 -3.93 -0.17
CA THR A 60 10.66 -4.55 -0.11
C THR A 60 10.68 -5.73 0.86
N SER A 61 11.56 -6.71 0.61
CA SER A 61 11.91 -7.73 1.60
C SER A 61 13.15 -7.37 2.41
N GLY A 62 13.65 -6.14 2.32
CA GLY A 62 14.90 -5.70 2.94
C GLY A 62 16.13 -6.19 2.18
N GLN A 63 16.06 -6.31 0.85
CA GLN A 63 17.15 -6.85 0.00
C GLN A 63 17.56 -8.29 0.35
N ALA A 64 16.65 -9.06 0.94
CA ALA A 64 16.87 -10.44 1.36
C ALA A 64 15.88 -11.41 0.69
N PRO A 65 16.16 -12.72 0.68
CA PRO A 65 15.23 -13.72 0.17
C PRO A 65 13.84 -13.68 0.83
N THR A 66 13.74 -13.30 2.11
CA THR A 66 12.47 -13.11 2.84
C THR A 66 12.51 -11.84 3.70
N ALA A 67 11.35 -11.28 4.05
CA ALA A 67 11.28 -10.14 4.97
C ALA A 67 11.84 -10.43 6.37
N GLU A 68 11.79 -11.68 6.81
CA GLU A 68 12.34 -12.12 8.09
C GLU A 68 13.88 -12.03 8.09
N GLU A 69 14.52 -12.51 7.02
CA GLU A 69 15.96 -12.36 6.83
C GLU A 69 16.38 -10.90 6.63
N GLY A 70 15.52 -10.09 6.01
CA GLY A 70 15.77 -8.67 5.75
C GLY A 70 15.48 -7.72 6.90
N ILE A 71 15.14 -8.23 8.11
CA ILE A 71 14.83 -7.40 9.29
C ILE A 71 15.87 -6.29 9.54
N PRO A 72 17.20 -6.55 9.50
CA PRO A 72 18.19 -5.51 9.77
C PRO A 72 18.09 -4.32 8.81
N VAL A 73 17.89 -4.59 7.52
CA VAL A 73 17.75 -3.55 6.48
C VAL A 73 16.39 -2.86 6.62
N LEU A 74 15.31 -3.61 6.81
CA LEU A 74 13.97 -3.04 7.01
C LEU A 74 13.93 -2.04 8.17
N LYS A 75 14.59 -2.38 9.29
CA LYS A 75 14.71 -1.47 10.44
C LYS A 75 15.42 -0.17 10.06
N GLN A 76 16.55 -0.25 9.36
CA GLN A 76 17.29 0.94 8.90
C GLN A 76 16.45 1.78 7.94
N LEU A 77 15.71 1.15 7.02
CA LEU A 77 14.83 1.85 6.08
C LEU A 77 13.70 2.57 6.79
N VAL A 78 13.07 1.96 7.80
CA VAL A 78 12.01 2.60 8.60
C VAL A 78 12.56 3.82 9.35
N GLU A 79 13.71 3.66 10.01
CA GLU A 79 14.37 4.76 10.73
C GLU A 79 14.76 5.90 9.80
N LYS A 80 15.38 5.58 8.65
CA LYS A 80 15.80 6.57 7.65
C LYS A 80 14.60 7.25 6.98
N ALA A 81 13.54 6.50 6.66
CA ALA A 81 12.34 7.04 6.03
C ALA A 81 11.68 8.10 6.91
N ALA A 82 11.71 7.93 8.24
CA ALA A 82 11.17 8.88 9.20
C ALA A 82 9.74 9.36 8.86
N GLY A 83 8.91 8.44 8.33
CA GLY A 83 7.53 8.71 7.94
C GLY A 83 7.34 9.42 6.59
N ARG A 84 8.41 9.81 5.89
CA ARG A 84 8.34 10.48 4.57
C ARG A 84 7.84 9.54 3.46
N ILE A 85 8.09 8.25 3.60
CA ILE A 85 7.60 7.18 2.73
C ILE A 85 7.21 5.97 3.59
N THR A 86 6.13 5.28 3.22
CA THR A 86 5.68 4.07 3.91
C THR A 86 6.59 2.91 3.53
N ILE A 87 7.28 2.30 4.50
CA ILE A 87 7.98 1.03 4.27
C ILE A 87 6.99 -0.12 4.44
N MET A 88 6.79 -0.89 3.39
CA MET A 88 5.91 -2.06 3.37
C MET A 88 6.75 -3.33 3.24
N ALA A 89 6.89 -4.08 4.34
CA ALA A 89 7.59 -5.37 4.31
C ALA A 89 6.78 -6.38 3.50
N GLY A 90 7.43 -7.15 2.64
CA GLY A 90 6.78 -8.22 1.87
C GLY A 90 7.72 -9.39 1.57
N LYS A 91 7.14 -10.48 1.05
CA LYS A 91 7.77 -11.79 0.74
C LYS A 91 8.06 -12.64 1.98
N GLY A 92 7.51 -13.86 1.99
CA GLY A 92 7.75 -14.85 3.05
C GLY A 92 7.10 -14.55 4.40
N ILE A 93 6.11 -13.66 4.45
CA ILE A 93 5.44 -13.29 5.70
C ILE A 93 4.30 -14.27 5.99
N THR A 94 4.32 -14.85 7.19
CA THR A 94 3.42 -15.90 7.67
C THR A 94 2.87 -15.55 9.06
N LEU A 95 1.92 -16.36 9.57
CA LEU A 95 1.41 -16.20 10.94
C LEU A 95 2.49 -16.34 12.01
N ASN A 96 3.55 -17.11 11.74
CA ASN A 96 4.58 -17.43 12.72
C ASN A 96 5.62 -16.32 12.86
N ASN A 97 5.93 -15.60 11.77
CA ASN A 97 6.99 -14.58 11.78
C ASN A 97 6.47 -13.14 11.76
N VAL A 98 5.19 -12.90 11.43
CA VAL A 98 4.64 -11.54 11.29
C VAL A 98 4.78 -10.68 12.53
N ALA A 99 4.61 -11.26 13.73
CA ALA A 99 4.78 -10.56 15.00
C ALA A 99 6.22 -10.09 15.18
N GLN A 100 7.18 -11.00 14.97
CA GLN A 100 8.61 -10.71 15.11
C GLN A 100 9.05 -9.62 14.14
N ILE A 101 8.68 -9.75 12.86
CA ILE A 101 8.99 -8.75 11.83
C ILE A 101 8.45 -7.39 12.25
N ALA A 102 7.17 -7.30 12.63
CA ALA A 102 6.55 -6.03 13.02
C ALA A 102 7.18 -5.42 14.28
N ILE A 103 7.56 -6.24 15.28
CA ILE A 103 8.19 -5.76 16.51
C ILE A 103 9.57 -5.18 16.24
N GLN A 104 10.40 -5.93 15.52
CA GLN A 104 11.82 -5.63 15.35
C GLN A 104 12.04 -4.51 14.32
N THR A 105 11.27 -4.49 13.23
CA THR A 105 11.43 -3.50 12.15
C THR A 105 10.57 -2.25 12.36
N ARG A 106 9.44 -2.39 13.08
CA ARG A 106 8.41 -1.35 13.21
C ARG A 106 7.87 -0.84 11.87
N VAL A 107 7.87 -1.68 10.83
CA VAL A 107 7.28 -1.30 9.55
C VAL A 107 5.82 -0.87 9.71
N PRO A 108 5.40 0.22 9.06
CA PRO A 108 4.01 0.68 9.12
C PRO A 108 3.05 -0.19 8.30
N ALA A 109 3.56 -0.98 7.34
CA ALA A 109 2.74 -1.79 6.45
C ALA A 109 3.37 -3.16 6.19
N ILE A 110 2.51 -4.14 5.92
CA ILE A 110 2.87 -5.53 5.59
C ILE A 110 2.10 -5.96 4.34
N HIS A 111 2.81 -6.56 3.39
CA HIS A 111 2.26 -7.13 2.16
C HIS A 111 2.26 -8.67 2.24
N LEU A 112 1.10 -9.27 1.94
CA LEU A 112 0.87 -10.71 2.02
C LEU A 112 0.46 -11.21 0.63
N SER A 113 1.12 -12.26 0.14
CA SER A 113 0.91 -12.80 -1.22
C SER A 113 -0.30 -13.72 -1.34
N GLU A 114 -0.59 -14.48 -0.29
CA GLU A 114 -1.72 -15.43 -0.26
C GLU A 114 -2.93 -14.81 0.46
N ARG A 115 -4.01 -15.58 0.63
CA ARG A 115 -5.03 -15.31 1.66
C ARG A 115 -4.67 -16.08 2.95
N PRO A 116 -3.59 -15.75 3.69
CA PRO A 116 -3.50 -16.22 5.06
C PRO A 116 -4.65 -15.58 5.83
N GLY A 117 -5.07 -16.17 6.95
CA GLY A 117 -6.15 -15.61 7.76
C GLY A 117 -5.82 -14.18 8.21
N TRP A 118 -6.15 -13.17 7.39
CA TRP A 118 -5.81 -11.78 7.64
C TRP A 118 -6.42 -11.34 8.97
N ARG A 119 -7.60 -11.90 9.30
CA ARG A 119 -8.24 -11.76 10.61
C ARG A 119 -7.31 -12.18 11.76
N ARG A 120 -6.59 -13.30 11.62
CA ARG A 120 -5.61 -13.79 12.59
C ARG A 120 -4.35 -12.91 12.61
N ILE A 121 -3.77 -12.59 11.45
CA ILE A 121 -2.60 -11.69 11.36
C ILE A 121 -2.91 -10.33 11.99
N SER A 122 -4.04 -9.73 11.66
CA SER A 122 -4.47 -8.46 12.24
C SER A 122 -4.73 -8.56 13.74
N ALA A 123 -5.22 -9.70 14.25
CA ALA A 123 -5.35 -9.92 15.69
C ALA A 123 -3.97 -9.94 16.38
N ILE A 124 -3.01 -10.67 15.81
CA ILE A 124 -1.62 -10.73 16.28
C ILE A 124 -1.00 -9.32 16.31
N LEU A 125 -1.07 -8.60 15.19
CA LEU A 125 -0.49 -7.25 15.08
C LEU A 125 -1.13 -6.25 16.06
N ARG A 126 -2.47 -6.30 16.25
CA ARG A 126 -3.16 -5.46 17.24
C ARG A 126 -2.71 -5.79 18.66
N GLN A 127 -2.63 -7.06 19.01
CA GLN A 127 -2.17 -7.50 20.33
C GLN A 127 -0.74 -7.02 20.60
N THR A 128 0.15 -7.14 19.60
CA THR A 128 1.52 -6.63 19.68
C THR A 128 1.59 -5.11 19.89
N GLN A 129 0.72 -4.32 19.23
CA GLN A 129 0.67 -2.87 19.46
C GLN A 129 0.13 -2.51 20.85
N GLN A 130 -0.91 -3.19 21.33
CA GLN A 130 -1.48 -2.97 22.66
C GLN A 130 -0.50 -3.29 23.79
N GLN A 131 0.26 -4.38 23.67
CA GLN A 131 1.29 -4.75 24.64
C GLN A 131 2.43 -3.72 24.75
N LYS A 132 2.69 -2.96 23.68
CA LYS A 132 3.64 -1.83 23.74
C LYS A 132 3.05 -0.65 24.51
N ILE A 133 1.81 -0.27 24.24
CA ILE A 133 1.15 0.86 24.91
C ILE A 133 0.99 0.59 26.41
N ALA A 134 0.69 -0.65 26.80
CA ALA A 134 0.48 -1.03 28.20
C ALA A 134 1.77 -1.20 29.02
N LYS A 135 2.96 -1.12 28.40
CA LYS A 135 4.26 -1.21 29.09
C LYS A 135 4.94 0.17 29.28
N PHE A 136 4.25 1.25 28.94
CA PHE A 136 4.59 2.63 29.23
C PHE A 136 3.48 3.26 30.07
#